data_AF-A0A1Y5F2Z1-F1
#
_entry.id   AF-A0A1Y5F2Z1-F1
#
_cell.length_a   1.000
_cell.length_b   1.000
_cell.length_c   1.000
_cell.angle_alpha   90.00
_cell.angle_beta   90.00
_cell.angle_gamma   90.00
#
_symmetry.space_group_name_H-M   'P 1'
#
loop_
_entity.id
_entity.type
_entity.pdbx_description
1 polymer ?
#
loop_
_entity_poly.entity_id
_entity_poly.type
_entity_poly.pdbx_seq_one_letter_code
_entity_poly.pdbx_strand_id
1 'polypeptide(L)'
;MGEEYDTVFRQCVSLNTELHKLVPLAKQMHLLSSNAVSSAARAGTEGDAFRVLTQDIQLLGDEVSHCISDTQKIIKEVVTLASDLARSFSSYITYLDLFNRLDTEAMKTSPKYFERGQKTVVDDIRDNNNKLSRSLGTLNTLLSPVATLVKKGEYLAVCSSVEAASAGEHGVSFEAVAAMLRELVGQLGTQSARQRSLLRDLSDAMEKQQQNQRNLMYAR
;
A
#
# COMPACT_ATOMS: atom_id res chain seq x y z
N MET A 1 -20.81 5.22 12.36
CA MET A 1 -20.70 3.74 12.29
C MET A 1 -20.70 3.20 10.87
N GLY A 2 -21.79 3.27 10.11
CA GLY A 2 -21.72 2.99 8.65
C GLY A 2 -20.72 3.92 7.95
N GLU A 3 -20.75 5.21 8.29
CA GLU A 3 -19.84 6.23 7.75
C GLU A 3 -18.35 5.99 8.07
N GLU A 4 -18.03 5.31 9.18
CA GLU A 4 -16.64 5.08 9.60
C GLU A 4 -16.05 3.89 8.87
N TYR A 5 -16.84 2.84 8.64
CA TYR A 5 -16.49 1.77 7.71
C TYR A 5 -16.39 2.26 6.27
N ASP A 6 -17.27 3.17 5.85
CA ASP A 6 -17.14 3.86 4.57
C ASP A 6 -15.88 4.72 4.50
N THR A 7 -15.38 5.22 5.63
CA THR A 7 -14.13 5.99 5.68
C THR A 7 -12.93 5.08 5.51
N VAL A 8 -12.87 3.98 6.27
CA VAL A 8 -11.84 2.93 6.11
C VAL A 8 -11.85 2.39 4.68
N PHE A 9 -13.02 2.07 4.13
CA PHE A 9 -13.16 1.56 2.77
C PHE A 9 -12.69 2.60 1.74
N ARG A 10 -13.12 3.86 1.86
CA ARG A 10 -12.66 4.94 0.98
C ARG A 10 -11.14 5.11 1.03
N GLN A 11 -10.54 5.10 2.22
CA GLN A 11 -9.09 5.20 2.38
C GLN A 11 -8.35 4.00 1.76
N CYS A 12 -8.86 2.79 1.93
CA CYS A 12 -8.31 1.59 1.27
C CYS A 12 -8.37 1.70 -0.25
N VAL A 13 -9.49 2.17 -0.80
CA VAL A 13 -9.64 2.38 -2.24
C VAL A 13 -8.68 3.46 -2.74
N SER A 14 -8.59 4.60 -2.05
CA SER A 14 -7.63 5.66 -2.38
C SER A 14 -6.20 5.17 -2.35
N LEU A 15 -5.81 4.41 -1.32
CA LEU A 15 -4.48 3.82 -1.21
C LEU A 15 -4.20 2.86 -2.39
N ASN A 16 -5.17 2.01 -2.74
CA ASN A 16 -5.08 1.11 -3.89
C ASN A 16 -4.91 1.90 -5.22
N THR A 17 -5.62 3.01 -5.39
CA THR A 17 -5.50 3.87 -6.57
C THR A 17 -4.12 4.53 -6.66
N GLU A 18 -3.58 5.08 -5.57
CA GLU A 18 -2.24 5.68 -5.58
C GLU A 18 -1.15 4.62 -5.82
N LEU A 19 -1.36 3.36 -5.44
CA LEU A 19 -0.41 2.27 -5.75
C LEU A 19 -0.45 1.84 -7.22
N HIS A 20 -1.62 1.87 -7.86
CA HIS A 20 -1.70 1.62 -9.30
C HIS A 20 -0.90 2.65 -10.10
N LYS A 21 -0.72 3.88 -9.59
CA LYS A 21 0.12 4.90 -10.23
C LYS A 21 1.62 4.57 -10.18
N LEU A 22 2.07 3.68 -9.29
CA LEU A 22 3.47 3.27 -9.23
C LEU A 22 3.84 2.21 -10.28
N VAL A 23 2.89 1.36 -10.69
CA VAL A 23 3.10 0.33 -11.71
C VAL A 23 3.71 0.88 -13.01
N PRO A 24 3.16 1.96 -13.63
CA PRO A 24 3.76 2.52 -14.84
C PRO A 24 5.15 3.11 -14.59
N LEU A 25 5.44 3.66 -13.40
CA LEU A 25 6.77 4.20 -13.07
C LEU A 25 7.83 3.10 -13.07
N ALA A 26 7.52 1.96 -12.42
CA ALA A 26 8.43 0.82 -12.38
C ALA A 26 8.69 0.26 -13.78
N LYS A 27 7.64 0.18 -14.62
CA LYS A 27 7.77 -0.21 -16.03
C LYS A 27 8.61 0.79 -16.84
N GLN A 28 8.43 2.09 -16.61
CA GLN A 28 9.21 3.13 -17.27
C GLN A 28 10.69 3.09 -16.85
N MET A 29 11.00 2.84 -15.58
CA MET A 29 12.38 2.62 -15.12
C MET A 29 13.03 1.42 -15.79
N HIS A 30 12.31 0.31 -15.93
CA HIS A 30 12.80 -0.87 -16.64
C HIS A 30 13.07 -0.58 -18.13
N LEU A 31 12.15 0.09 -18.82
CA LEU A 31 12.33 0.50 -20.22
C LEU A 31 13.47 1.51 -20.40
N LEU A 32 13.60 2.46 -19.47
CA LEU A 32 14.67 3.45 -19.46
C LEU A 32 16.03 2.76 -19.34
N SER A 33 16.17 1.82 -18.40
CA SER A 33 17.40 1.03 -18.23
C SER A 33 17.73 0.25 -19.51
N SER A 34 16.75 -0.44 -20.11
CA SER A 34 16.96 -1.20 -21.35
C SER A 34 17.44 -0.32 -22.51
N ASN A 35 16.80 0.84 -22.72
CA ASN A 35 17.22 1.81 -23.72
C ASN A 35 18.62 2.36 -23.42
N ALA A 36 18.91 2.60 -22.15
CA ALA A 36 20.20 3.10 -21.70
C ALA A 36 21.33 2.07 -21.90
N VAL A 37 21.07 0.77 -21.69
CA VAL A 37 22.00 -0.32 -22.01
C VAL A 37 22.36 -0.32 -23.50
N SER A 38 21.37 -0.14 -24.38
CA SER A 38 21.59 -0.05 -25.83
C SER A 38 22.45 1.17 -26.20
N SER A 39 22.16 2.34 -25.61
CA SER A 39 22.97 3.55 -25.81
C SER A 39 24.40 3.37 -25.28
N ALA A 40 24.57 2.74 -24.12
CA ALA A 40 25.89 2.44 -23.55
C ALA A 40 26.70 1.51 -24.47
N ALA A 41 26.06 0.46 -24.99
CA ALA A 41 26.69 -0.46 -25.94
C ALA A 41 27.11 0.25 -27.24
N ARG A 42 26.29 1.20 -27.72
CA ARG A 42 26.60 1.99 -28.93
C ARG A 42 27.77 2.95 -28.71
N ALA A 43 27.98 3.44 -27.49
CA ALA A 43 29.11 4.29 -27.12
C ALA A 43 30.44 3.52 -26.95
N GLY A 44 30.42 2.19 -27.07
CA GLY A 44 31.62 1.36 -26.95
C GLY A 44 32.33 1.56 -25.61
N THR A 45 33.63 1.83 -25.65
CA THR A 45 34.46 2.00 -24.45
C THR A 45 34.09 3.24 -23.63
N GLU A 46 33.51 4.27 -24.25
CA GLU A 46 33.02 5.47 -23.53
C GLU A 46 31.73 5.20 -22.76
N GLY A 47 31.02 4.10 -23.07
CA GLY A 47 29.79 3.70 -22.40
C GLY A 47 29.99 2.67 -21.28
N ASP A 48 31.21 2.20 -21.01
CA ASP A 48 31.44 1.08 -20.09
C ASP A 48 31.08 1.42 -18.64
N ALA A 49 31.45 2.60 -18.16
CA ALA A 49 31.06 3.07 -16.83
C ALA A 49 29.54 3.31 -16.75
N PHE A 50 28.96 3.87 -17.81
CA PHE A 50 27.51 4.07 -17.90
C PHE A 50 26.74 2.74 -17.90
N ARG A 51 27.26 1.70 -18.54
CA ARG A 51 26.66 0.36 -18.58
C ARG A 51 26.50 -0.28 -17.20
N VAL A 52 27.42 0.00 -16.27
CA VAL A 52 27.26 -0.45 -14.88
C VAL A 52 26.08 0.28 -14.22
N LEU A 53 25.98 1.60 -14.42
CA LEU A 53 24.87 2.40 -13.88
C LEU A 53 23.52 1.96 -14.47
N THR A 54 23.44 1.60 -15.74
CA THR A 54 22.18 1.14 -16.35
C THR A 54 21.70 -0.18 -15.76
N GLN A 55 22.63 -1.06 -15.37
CA GLN A 55 22.30 -2.29 -14.67
C GLN A 55 21.77 -2.01 -13.25
N ASP A 56 22.36 -1.04 -12.53
CA ASP A 56 21.85 -0.61 -11.24
C ASP A 56 20.46 0.04 -11.34
N ILE A 57 20.19 0.79 -12.41
CA ILE A 57 18.86 1.34 -12.70
C ILE A 57 17.85 0.21 -12.97
N GLN A 58 18.27 -0.86 -13.64
CA GLN A 58 17.42 -2.04 -13.86
C GLN A 58 17.03 -2.68 -12.54
N LEU A 59 18.02 -2.95 -11.69
CA LEU A 59 17.82 -3.55 -10.37
C LEU A 59 16.91 -2.67 -9.50
N LEU A 60 17.08 -1.34 -9.55
CA LEU A 60 16.17 -0.41 -8.87
C LEU A 60 14.73 -0.56 -9.37
N GLY A 61 14.52 -0.59 -10.69
CA GLY A 61 13.20 -0.79 -11.29
C GLY A 61 12.54 -2.12 -10.89
N ASP A 62 13.33 -3.18 -10.79
CA ASP A 62 12.88 -4.51 -10.36
C ASP A 62 12.54 -4.52 -8.86
N GLU A 63 13.38 -3.93 -8.00
CA GLU A 63 13.13 -3.76 -6.56
C GLU A 63 11.83 -2.97 -6.30
N VAL A 64 11.63 -1.88 -7.06
CA VAL A 64 10.40 -1.07 -7.00
C VAL A 64 9.19 -1.91 -7.45
N SER A 65 9.31 -2.66 -8.55
CA SER A 65 8.23 -3.52 -9.06
C SER A 65 7.81 -4.60 -8.06
N HIS A 66 8.78 -5.25 -7.41
CA HIS A 66 8.52 -6.26 -6.38
C HIS A 66 7.78 -5.66 -5.19
N CYS A 67 8.26 -4.52 -4.67
CA CYS A 67 7.60 -3.83 -3.56
C CYS A 67 6.15 -3.42 -3.88
N ILE A 68 5.91 -2.91 -5.08
CA ILE A 68 4.55 -2.56 -5.54
C ILE A 68 3.67 -3.81 -5.59
N SER A 69 4.16 -4.91 -6.18
CA SER A 69 3.39 -6.15 -6.31
C SER A 69 2.98 -6.71 -4.95
N ASP A 70 3.90 -6.75 -3.99
CA ASP A 70 3.60 -7.28 -2.66
C ASP A 70 2.66 -6.35 -1.89
N THR A 71 2.83 -5.03 -2.01
CA THR A 71 1.91 -4.06 -1.41
C THR A 71 0.49 -4.20 -1.98
N GLN A 72 0.35 -4.43 -3.30
CA GLN A 72 -0.95 -4.65 -3.94
C GLN A 72 -1.67 -5.91 -3.43
N LYS A 73 -0.95 -6.99 -3.13
CA LYS A 73 -1.54 -8.21 -2.54
C LYS A 73 -2.11 -7.91 -1.16
N ILE A 74 -1.32 -7.30 -0.28
CA ILE A 74 -1.74 -6.97 1.08
C ILE A 74 -2.91 -5.99 1.09
N ILE A 75 -2.97 -5.04 0.16
CA ILE A 75 -4.12 -4.14 0.06
C ILE A 75 -5.41 -4.85 -0.29
N LYS A 76 -5.36 -5.82 -1.21
CA LYS A 76 -6.55 -6.61 -1.54
C LYS A 76 -7.04 -7.35 -0.28
N GLU A 77 -6.13 -7.91 0.50
CA GLU A 77 -6.47 -8.54 1.79
C GLU A 77 -7.11 -7.53 2.76
N VAL A 78 -6.51 -6.35 2.93
CA VAL A 78 -7.03 -5.27 3.78
C VAL A 78 -8.45 -4.85 3.34
N VAL A 79 -8.68 -4.68 2.04
CA VAL A 79 -10.00 -4.33 1.49
C VAL A 79 -11.02 -5.43 1.78
N THR A 80 -10.66 -6.70 1.58
CA THR A 80 -11.56 -7.82 1.86
C THR A 80 -11.89 -7.93 3.35
N LEU A 81 -10.89 -7.83 4.23
CA LEU A 81 -11.07 -7.87 5.67
C LEU A 81 -11.94 -6.71 6.17
N ALA A 82 -11.70 -5.50 5.67
CA ALA A 82 -12.52 -4.33 6.02
C ALA A 82 -13.99 -4.51 5.58
N SER A 83 -14.21 -5.08 4.39
CA SER A 83 -15.56 -5.34 3.86
C SER A 83 -16.30 -6.42 4.67
N ASP A 84 -15.62 -7.52 5.02
CA ASP A 84 -16.18 -8.58 5.84
C ASP A 84 -16.47 -8.11 7.27
N LEU A 85 -15.62 -7.25 7.81
CA LEU A 85 -15.82 -6.66 9.12
C LEU A 85 -17.02 -5.71 9.12
N ALA A 86 -17.17 -4.86 8.10
CA ALA A 86 -18.34 -4.00 7.93
C ALA A 86 -19.65 -4.81 7.87
N ARG A 87 -19.65 -5.91 7.11
CA ARG A 87 -20.79 -6.82 7.01
C ARG A 87 -21.10 -7.51 8.34
N SER A 88 -20.09 -8.05 9.01
CA SER A 88 -20.22 -8.71 10.31
C SER A 88 -20.81 -7.78 11.37
N PHE A 89 -20.39 -6.50 11.36
CA PHE A 89 -20.96 -5.49 12.25
C PHE A 89 -22.39 -5.12 11.93
N SER A 90 -22.73 -4.93 10.65
CA SER A 90 -24.10 -4.65 10.24
C SER A 90 -25.04 -5.78 10.68
N SER A 91 -24.62 -7.03 10.51
CA SER A 91 -25.33 -8.21 11.01
C SER A 91 -25.44 -8.20 12.54
N TYR A 92 -24.38 -7.82 13.26
CA TYR A 92 -24.39 -7.71 14.73
C TYR A 92 -25.37 -6.64 15.25
N ILE A 93 -25.40 -5.46 14.62
CA ILE A 93 -26.35 -4.39 14.98
C ILE A 93 -27.79 -4.82 14.69
N THR A 94 -28.03 -5.47 13.55
CA THR A 94 -29.36 -5.99 13.21
C THR A 94 -29.79 -7.05 14.22
N TYR A 95 -28.88 -7.92 14.65
CA TYR A 95 -29.13 -8.92 15.68
C TYR A 95 -29.50 -8.29 17.03
N LEU A 96 -28.80 -7.22 17.44
CA LEU A 96 -29.12 -6.47 18.65
C LEU A 96 -30.48 -5.76 18.57
N ASP A 97 -30.82 -5.14 17.45
CA ASP A 97 -32.13 -4.51 17.25
C ASP A 97 -33.27 -5.55 17.34
N LEU A 98 -33.08 -6.70 16.69
CA LEU A 98 -34.05 -7.79 16.75
C LEU A 98 -34.23 -8.30 18.18
N PHE A 99 -33.13 -8.44 18.93
CA PHE A 99 -33.15 -8.85 20.34
C PHE A 99 -33.88 -7.83 21.22
N ASN A 100 -33.61 -6.53 21.05
CA ASN A 100 -34.28 -5.47 21.81
C ASN A 100 -35.79 -5.34 21.50
N ARG A 101 -36.21 -5.74 20.29
CA ARG A 101 -37.61 -5.75 19.87
C ARG A 101 -38.36 -7.02 20.26
N LEU A 102 -37.64 -8.06 20.69
CA LEU A 102 -38.24 -9.30 21.16
C LEU A 102 -38.70 -9.13 22.61
N ASP A 103 -40.00 -9.35 22.83
CA ASP A 103 -40.58 -9.32 24.16
C ASP A 103 -40.06 -10.51 24.98
N THR A 104 -39.43 -10.25 26.13
CA THR A 104 -38.80 -11.27 26.98
C THR A 104 -39.77 -12.37 27.42
N GLU A 105 -41.07 -12.09 27.48
CA GLU A 105 -42.13 -13.04 27.83
C GLU A 105 -42.57 -13.93 26.66
N ALA A 106 -42.31 -13.54 25.41
CA ALA A 106 -42.67 -14.29 24.21
C ALA A 106 -41.59 -15.29 23.73
N MET A 107 -40.43 -15.31 24.38
CA MET A 107 -39.30 -16.16 23.99
C MET A 107 -39.51 -17.64 24.37
N LYS A 108 -39.56 -18.52 23.36
CA LYS A 108 -39.53 -19.98 23.55
C LYS A 108 -38.11 -20.55 23.71
N THR A 109 -37.08 -19.77 23.41
CA THR A 109 -35.67 -20.17 23.42
C THR A 109 -34.94 -19.55 24.61
N SER A 110 -34.05 -20.31 25.26
CA SER A 110 -33.34 -19.82 26.45
C SER A 110 -32.44 -18.61 26.11
N PRO A 111 -32.43 -17.55 26.94
CA PRO A 111 -31.56 -16.37 26.78
C PRO A 111 -30.08 -16.72 26.62
N LYS A 112 -29.64 -17.84 27.21
CA LYS A 112 -28.26 -18.34 27.09
C LYS A 112 -27.84 -18.71 25.66
N TYR A 113 -28.79 -19.10 24.80
CA TYR A 113 -28.51 -19.36 23.38
C TYR A 113 -28.19 -18.05 22.64
N PHE A 114 -28.91 -16.97 22.98
CA PHE A 114 -28.66 -15.65 22.40
C PHE A 114 -27.32 -15.08 22.87
N GLU A 115 -27.03 -15.14 24.18
CA GLU A 115 -25.73 -14.72 24.72
C GLU A 115 -24.55 -15.48 24.08
N ARG A 116 -24.70 -16.78 23.84
CA ARG A 116 -23.67 -17.59 23.18
C ARG A 116 -23.45 -17.18 21.73
N GLY A 117 -24.53 -16.95 20.97
CA GLY A 117 -24.44 -16.47 19.58
C GLY A 117 -23.82 -15.09 19.49
N GLN A 118 -24.24 -14.18 20.37
CA GLN A 118 -23.67 -12.83 20.49
C GLN A 118 -22.16 -12.90 20.77
N LYS A 119 -21.73 -13.76 21.70
CA LYS A 119 -20.32 -13.92 22.05
C LYS A 119 -19.49 -14.41 20.86
N THR A 120 -19.98 -15.40 20.10
CA THR A 120 -19.27 -15.89 18.91
C THR A 120 -19.06 -14.78 17.87
N VAL A 121 -20.10 -13.99 17.58
CA VAL A 121 -20.00 -12.89 16.61
C VAL A 121 -19.03 -11.80 17.08
N VAL A 122 -19.03 -11.49 18.38
CA VAL A 122 -18.08 -10.55 18.99
C VAL A 122 -16.64 -11.06 18.88
N ASP A 123 -16.41 -12.36 19.11
CA ASP A 123 -15.09 -12.96 19.01
C ASP A 123 -14.59 -13.00 17.56
N ASP A 124 -15.44 -13.32 16.58
CA ASP A 124 -15.11 -13.29 15.15
C ASP A 124 -14.74 -11.88 14.67
N ILE A 125 -15.52 -10.89 15.10
CA ILE A 125 -15.25 -9.48 14.86
C ILE A 125 -13.88 -9.08 15.42
N ARG A 126 -13.56 -9.51 16.65
CA ARG A 126 -12.27 -9.21 17.28
C ARG A 126 -11.12 -9.85 16.49
N ASP A 127 -11.27 -11.09 16.06
CA ASP A 127 -10.23 -11.78 15.31
C ASP A 127 -9.97 -11.10 13.95
N ASN A 128 -11.03 -10.75 13.23
CA ASN A 128 -10.92 -10.03 11.96
C ASN A 128 -10.31 -8.63 12.13
N ASN A 129 -10.62 -7.92 13.21
CA ASN A 129 -9.97 -6.67 13.57
C ASN A 129 -8.47 -6.84 13.79
N ASN A 130 -8.07 -7.87 14.55
CA ASN A 130 -6.67 -8.16 14.81
C ASN A 130 -5.92 -8.50 13.51
N LYS A 131 -6.55 -9.29 12.61
CA LYS A 131 -5.99 -9.59 11.29
C LYS A 131 -5.80 -8.32 10.47
N LEU A 132 -6.81 -7.46 10.43
CA LEU A 132 -6.74 -6.19 9.70
C LEU A 132 -5.63 -5.27 10.22
N SER A 133 -5.50 -5.11 11.54
CA SER A 133 -4.40 -4.35 12.16
C SER A 133 -3.02 -4.94 11.81
N ARG A 134 -2.89 -6.28 11.78
CA ARG A 134 -1.64 -6.94 11.36
C ARG A 134 -1.33 -6.67 9.89
N SER A 135 -2.32 -6.81 9.00
CA SER A 135 -2.15 -6.53 7.56
C SER A 135 -1.75 -5.08 7.30
N LEU A 136 -2.30 -4.11 8.05
CA LEU A 136 -1.87 -2.72 7.99
C LEU A 136 -0.42 -2.53 8.44
N GLY A 137 0.01 -3.21 9.50
CA GLY A 137 1.40 -3.21 9.96
C GLY A 137 2.37 -3.80 8.93
N THR A 138 1.99 -4.90 8.29
CA THR A 138 2.74 -5.49 7.17
C THR A 138 2.84 -4.51 6.01
N LEU A 139 1.74 -3.85 5.64
CA LEU A 139 1.72 -2.85 4.58
C LEU A 139 2.67 -1.68 4.86
N ASN A 140 2.70 -1.19 6.10
CA ASN A 140 3.64 -0.15 6.52
C ASN A 140 5.10 -0.58 6.37
N THR A 141 5.38 -1.85 6.71
CA THR A 141 6.71 -2.44 6.57
C THR A 141 7.12 -2.56 5.11
N LEU A 142 6.20 -2.97 4.23
CA LEU A 142 6.45 -3.09 2.78
C LEU A 142 6.64 -1.75 2.09
N LEU A 143 5.98 -0.69 2.55
CA LEU A 143 6.16 0.67 2.02
C LEU A 143 7.43 1.37 2.53
N SER A 144 8.03 0.89 3.63
CA SER A 144 9.21 1.54 4.22
C SER A 144 10.43 1.55 3.29
N PRO A 145 10.80 0.44 2.62
CA PRO A 145 11.90 0.39 1.65
C PRO A 145 11.79 1.37 0.48
N VAL A 146 10.57 1.73 0.05
CA VAL A 146 10.37 2.61 -1.13
C VAL A 146 11.09 3.95 -0.95
N ALA A 147 11.11 4.50 0.26
CA ALA A 147 11.84 5.74 0.53
C ALA A 147 13.36 5.57 0.39
N THR A 148 13.89 4.39 0.72
CA THR A 148 15.31 4.06 0.52
C THR A 148 15.62 3.87 -0.96
N LEU A 149 14.71 3.25 -1.71
CA LEU A 149 14.82 3.09 -3.17
C LEU A 149 14.81 4.45 -3.88
N VAL A 150 14.00 5.39 -3.42
CA VAL A 150 14.00 6.77 -3.93
C VAL A 150 15.38 7.41 -3.75
N LYS A 151 15.96 7.34 -2.55
CA LYS A 151 17.32 7.86 -2.30
C LYS A 151 18.38 7.18 -3.17
N LYS A 152 18.30 5.86 -3.34
CA LYS A 152 19.19 5.10 -4.23
C LYS A 152 19.04 5.58 -5.68
N GLY A 153 17.80 5.81 -6.14
CA GLY A 153 17.52 6.36 -7.46
C GLY A 153 18.02 7.78 -7.66
N GLU A 154 17.91 8.65 -6.65
CA GLU A 154 18.46 10.02 -6.70
C GLU A 154 19.97 9.99 -6.85
N TYR A 155 20.64 9.13 -6.09
CA TYR A 155 22.08 8.90 -6.20
C TYR A 155 22.46 8.40 -7.60
N LEU A 156 21.77 7.37 -8.12
CA LEU A 156 22.02 6.85 -9.46
C LEU A 156 21.83 7.93 -10.54
N ALA A 157 20.80 8.76 -10.43
CA ALA A 157 20.58 9.86 -11.36
C ALA A 157 21.71 10.89 -11.32
N VAL A 158 22.28 11.19 -10.15
CA VAL A 158 23.46 12.06 -10.03
C VAL A 158 24.69 11.41 -10.68
N CYS A 159 24.97 10.14 -10.40
CA CYS A 159 26.07 9.42 -11.02
C CYS A 159 25.94 9.37 -12.55
N SER A 160 24.73 9.09 -13.06
CA SER A 160 24.45 9.09 -14.49
C SER A 160 24.68 10.46 -15.12
N SER A 161 24.34 11.57 -14.45
CA SER A 161 24.64 12.92 -14.95
C SER A 161 26.14 13.23 -14.97
N VAL A 162 26.90 12.78 -13.96
CA VAL A 162 28.37 12.97 -13.91
C VAL A 162 29.05 12.19 -15.03
N GLU A 163 28.63 10.95 -15.24
CA GLU A 163 29.16 10.10 -16.31
C GLU A 163 28.79 10.65 -17.69
N ALA A 164 27.55 11.16 -17.84
CA ALA A 164 27.11 11.83 -19.05
C ALA A 164 27.97 13.05 -19.41
N ALA A 165 28.35 13.86 -18.42
CA ALA A 165 29.25 15.01 -18.65
C ALA A 165 30.65 14.59 -19.11
N SER A 166 31.07 13.35 -18.80
CA SER A 166 32.40 12.82 -19.11
C SER A 166 32.44 12.01 -20.42
N ALA A 167 31.29 11.64 -20.96
CA ALA A 167 31.13 10.75 -22.12
C ALA A 167 31.13 11.45 -23.49
N GLY A 168 31.82 12.59 -23.61
CA GLY A 168 32.08 13.26 -24.90
C GLY A 168 30.85 13.42 -25.81
N GLU A 169 30.93 12.84 -27.02
CA GLU A 169 29.90 12.94 -28.06
C GLU A 169 28.60 12.19 -27.69
N HIS A 170 28.67 11.21 -26.78
CA HIS A 170 27.53 10.41 -26.31
C HIS A 170 26.85 10.99 -25.07
N GLY A 171 27.47 11.98 -24.42
CA GLY A 171 27.02 12.59 -23.17
C GLY A 171 25.59 13.14 -23.21
N VAL A 172 25.15 13.69 -24.35
CA VAL A 172 23.77 14.20 -24.49
C VAL A 172 22.73 13.10 -24.31
N SER A 173 23.00 11.89 -24.82
CA SER A 173 22.07 10.76 -24.70
C SER A 173 22.04 10.20 -23.29
N PHE A 174 23.18 10.19 -22.60
CA PHE A 174 23.29 9.75 -21.21
C PHE A 174 22.66 10.76 -20.24
N GLU A 175 22.80 12.06 -20.49
CA GLU A 175 22.16 13.09 -19.68
C GLU A 175 20.63 13.04 -19.82
N ALA A 176 20.12 12.75 -21.03
CA ALA A 176 18.69 12.53 -21.21
C ALA A 176 18.16 11.35 -20.37
N VAL A 177 18.95 10.27 -20.24
CA VAL A 177 18.62 9.13 -19.37
C VAL A 177 18.66 9.55 -17.89
N ALA A 178 19.70 10.27 -17.47
CA ALA A 178 19.85 10.74 -16.09
C ALA A 178 18.70 11.68 -15.67
N ALA A 179 18.32 12.61 -16.55
CA ALA A 179 17.19 13.51 -16.34
C ALA A 179 15.86 12.75 -16.23
N MET A 180 15.62 11.77 -17.12
CA MET A 180 14.41 10.95 -17.06
C MET A 180 14.37 10.09 -15.79
N LEU A 181 15.50 9.52 -15.37
CA LEU A 181 15.58 8.79 -14.11
C LEU A 181 15.25 9.70 -12.92
N ARG A 182 15.82 10.91 -12.87
CA ARG A 182 15.57 11.89 -11.81
C ARG A 182 14.08 12.23 -11.71
N GLU A 183 13.42 12.42 -12.83
CA GLU A 183 11.97 12.66 -12.89
C GLU A 183 11.17 11.46 -12.36
N LEU A 184 11.46 10.24 -12.84
CA LEU A 184 10.78 9.02 -12.40
C LEU A 184 10.96 8.77 -10.89
N VAL A 185 12.16 8.99 -10.37
CA VAL A 185 12.48 8.85 -8.94
C VAL A 185 11.76 9.92 -8.12
N GLY A 186 11.70 11.17 -8.60
CA GLY A 186 10.93 12.23 -7.94
C GLY A 186 9.44 11.93 -7.86
N GLN A 187 8.86 11.38 -8.94
CA GLN A 187 7.48 10.91 -8.95
C GLN A 187 7.27 9.75 -7.97
N LEU A 188 8.17 8.76 -7.96
CA LEU A 188 8.15 7.65 -7.01
C LEU A 188 8.18 8.14 -5.56
N GLY A 189 9.03 9.12 -5.24
CA GLY A 189 9.12 9.73 -3.90
C GLY A 189 7.82 10.41 -3.48
N THR A 190 7.24 11.22 -4.38
CA THR A 190 5.97 11.92 -4.12
C THR A 190 4.82 10.93 -3.88
N GLN A 191 4.74 9.88 -4.69
CA GLN A 191 3.72 8.84 -4.56
C GLN A 191 3.89 8.03 -3.27
N SER A 192 5.13 7.66 -2.94
CA SER A 192 5.44 6.95 -1.69
C SER A 192 5.05 7.77 -0.46
N ALA A 193 5.33 9.08 -0.45
CA ALA A 193 4.94 9.96 0.65
C ALA A 193 3.42 10.03 0.82
N ARG A 194 2.67 10.16 -0.29
CA ARG A 194 1.19 10.13 -0.27
C ARG A 194 0.66 8.82 0.28
N GLN A 195 1.20 7.68 -0.14
CA GLN A 195 0.79 6.36 0.34
C GLN A 195 1.01 6.20 1.84
N ARG A 196 2.14 6.69 2.37
CA ARG A 196 2.42 6.65 3.81
C ARG A 196 1.45 7.53 4.61
N SER A 197 1.06 8.67 4.06
CA SER A 197 0.02 9.52 4.67
C SER A 197 -1.32 8.79 4.71
N LEU A 198 -1.78 8.26 3.57
CA LEU A 198 -3.05 7.52 3.49
C LEU A 198 -3.08 6.28 4.39
N LEU A 199 -1.96 5.57 4.51
CA LEU A 199 -1.84 4.42 5.40
C LEU A 199 -1.95 4.84 6.88
N ARG A 200 -1.38 5.99 7.25
CA ARG A 200 -1.52 6.54 8.60
C ARG A 200 -2.98 6.89 8.87
N ASP A 201 -3.62 7.61 7.95
CA ASP A 201 -5.02 8.00 8.07
C ASP A 201 -5.94 6.76 8.16
N LEU A 202 -5.62 5.71 7.41
CA LEU A 202 -6.31 4.41 7.46
C LEU A 202 -6.11 3.69 8.80
N SER A 203 -4.89 3.71 9.34
CA SER A 203 -4.59 3.11 10.64
C SER A 203 -5.33 3.83 11.77
N ASP A 204 -5.36 5.17 11.73
CA ASP A 204 -6.06 6.00 12.71
C ASP A 204 -7.59 5.81 12.62
N ALA A 205 -8.14 5.73 11.41
CA ALA A 205 -9.56 5.45 11.21
C ALA A 205 -9.94 4.05 11.72
N MET A 206 -9.07 3.06 11.48
CA MET A 206 -9.26 1.70 12.00
C MET A 206 -9.21 1.64 13.52
N GLU A 207 -8.30 2.35 14.16
CA GLU A 207 -8.19 2.38 15.62
C GLU A 207 -9.44 3.03 16.26
N LYS A 208 -9.90 4.17 15.70
CA LYS A 208 -11.16 4.81 16.12
C LYS A 208 -12.35 3.86 15.96
N GLN A 209 -12.42 3.18 14.82
CA GLN A 209 -13.47 2.23 14.53
C GLN A 209 -13.46 1.07 15.55
N GLN A 210 -12.29 0.51 15.86
CA GLN A 210 -12.13 -0.55 16.86
C GLN A 210 -12.55 -0.08 18.26
N GLN A 211 -12.20 1.14 18.65
CA GLN A 211 -12.58 1.70 19.95
C GLN A 211 -14.10 1.89 20.05
N ASN A 212 -14.74 2.42 19.01
CA ASN A 212 -16.19 2.62 18.98
C ASN A 212 -16.95 1.30 19.06
N GLN A 213 -16.45 0.26 18.39
CA GLN A 213 -17.00 -1.08 18.46
C GLN A 213 -16.89 -1.68 19.86
N ARG A 214 -15.71 -1.55 20.48
CA ARG A 214 -15.48 -2.01 21.83
C ARG A 214 -16.42 -1.30 22.80
N ASN A 215 -16.61 0.01 22.65
CA ASN A 215 -17.56 0.76 23.47
C ASN A 215 -18.99 0.22 23.30
N LEU A 216 -19.46 -0.05 22.08
CA LEU A 216 -20.80 -0.61 21.87
C LEU A 216 -20.97 -2.03 22.41
N MET A 217 -19.95 -2.88 22.26
CA MET A 217 -20.01 -4.27 22.71
C MET A 217 -19.94 -4.42 24.23
N TYR A 218 -19.41 -3.39 24.92
CA TYR A 218 -19.19 -3.39 26.37
C TYR A 218 -19.95 -2.29 27.12
N ALA A 219 -20.73 -1.44 26.43
CA ALA A 219 -21.63 -0.49 27.06
C ALA A 219 -22.74 -1.28 27.78
N ARG A 220 -22.58 -1.39 29.10
CA ARG A 220 -23.60 -1.83 30.04
C ARG A 220 -24.43 -0.64 30.49
#